data_AF-A0A927RIQ6-F1
#
_entry.id   AF-A0A927RIQ6-F1
#
_cell.length_a   1.000
_cell.length_b   1.000
_cell.length_c   1.000
_cell.angle_alpha   90.00
_cell.angle_beta   90.00
_cell.angle_gamma   90.00
#
_symmetry.space_group_name_H-M   'P 1'
#
loop_
_entity.id
_entity.type
_entity.pdbx_description
1 polymer ?
#
loop_
_entity_poly.entity_id
_entity_poly.type
_entity_poly.pdbx_seq_one_letter_code
_entity_poly.pdbx_strand_id
1 'polypeptide(L)'
;MPKEVWIILACIAAVGSIVYVYIRNKHIKIVKEKSRRLQELYALNHRTVFYGGDKKEYAYHQSCHSKRQFDNWAMEEYLIAVLDENQGEITTRLYEIDCNRKHYAAYLKEAELIVPMATATNCEEWKIPYKAFLWHEKRLFKKALLKRPQSDIYATCRVSYTSPQGKNHYEKEQKYDYAQLKDYFERLSELRATRRTRQYQIKVERAKMTDSLRYDIMKRDKFRCQLCGSTAADGVKLHVDHIQPVAKGGKTTPQNLRTLCDRCNMGKSDKSE
;
A
#
# COMPACT_ATOMS: atom_id res chain seq x y z
N MET A 1 66.93 10.52 -12.57
CA MET A 1 66.54 11.85 -13.10
C MET A 1 66.80 12.91 -12.02
N PRO A 2 67.34 14.09 -12.38
CA PRO A 2 67.61 15.18 -11.43
C PRO A 2 66.31 15.66 -10.75
N LYS A 3 66.38 16.11 -9.48
CA LYS A 3 65.23 16.66 -8.75
C LYS A 3 64.58 17.84 -9.48
N GLU A 4 65.38 18.63 -10.18
CA GLU A 4 64.96 19.76 -11.01
C GLU A 4 64.03 19.34 -12.16
N VAL A 5 64.29 18.18 -12.79
CA VAL A 5 63.44 17.64 -13.87
C VAL A 5 62.06 17.26 -13.34
N TRP A 6 61.98 16.68 -12.13
CA TRP A 6 60.70 16.36 -11.50
C TRP A 6 59.88 17.60 -11.14
N ILE A 7 60.53 18.67 -10.67
CA ILE A 7 59.88 19.96 -10.37
C ILE A 7 59.30 20.57 -11.65
N ILE A 8 60.06 20.57 -12.75
CA ILE A 8 59.60 21.10 -14.04
C ILE A 8 58.41 20.29 -14.57
N LEU A 9 58.49 18.96 -14.54
CA LEU A 9 57.38 18.09 -14.97
C LEU A 9 56.12 18.29 -14.12
N ALA A 10 56.27 18.45 -12.81
CA ALA A 10 55.16 18.76 -11.91
C ALA A 10 54.53 20.12 -12.22
N CYS A 11 55.34 21.16 -12.49
CA CYS A 11 54.85 22.47 -12.89
C CYS A 11 54.10 22.45 -14.22
N ILE A 12 54.62 21.74 -15.24
CA ILE A 12 53.95 21.57 -16.54
C ILE A 12 52.60 20.85 -16.35
N ALA A 13 52.57 19.77 -15.57
CA ALA A 13 51.33 19.05 -15.27
C ALA A 13 50.31 19.93 -14.52
N ALA A 14 50.78 20.76 -13.59
CA ALA A 14 49.93 21.72 -12.87
C ALA A 14 49.33 22.78 -13.80
N VAL A 15 50.14 23.41 -14.66
CA VAL A 15 49.68 24.39 -15.65
C VAL A 15 48.70 23.76 -16.64
N GLY A 16 49.03 22.57 -17.16
CA GLY A 16 48.15 21.81 -18.03
C GLY A 16 46.80 21.50 -17.38
N SER A 17 46.80 21.15 -16.09
CA SER A 17 45.57 20.90 -15.31
C SER A 17 44.73 22.17 -15.16
N ILE A 18 45.36 23.32 -14.87
CA ILE A 18 44.68 24.61 -14.76
C ILE A 18 44.02 25.00 -16.09
N VAL A 19 44.78 24.91 -17.20
CA VAL A 19 44.27 25.21 -18.55
C VAL A 19 43.12 24.28 -18.92
N TYR A 20 43.24 22.98 -18.62
CA TYR A 20 42.16 22.02 -18.85
C TYR A 20 40.89 22.37 -18.07
N VAL A 21 41.02 22.68 -16.78
CA VAL A 21 39.87 23.08 -15.93
C VAL A 21 39.22 24.36 -16.46
N TYR A 22 40.02 25.34 -16.90
CA TYR A 22 39.52 26.58 -17.50
C TYR A 22 38.71 26.31 -18.78
N ILE A 23 39.27 25.56 -19.74
CA ILE A 23 38.60 25.21 -21.00
C ILE A 23 37.31 24.43 -20.70
N ARG A 24 37.37 23.43 -19.81
CA ARG A 24 36.21 22.66 -19.37
C ARG A 24 35.10 23.55 -18.81
N ASN A 25 35.45 24.49 -17.93
CA ASN A 25 34.46 25.39 -17.31
C ASN A 25 33.85 26.34 -18.34
N LYS A 26 34.66 26.87 -19.27
CA LYS A 26 34.19 27.67 -20.40
C LYS A 26 33.19 26.89 -21.25
N HIS A 27 33.52 25.67 -21.63
CA HIS A 27 32.64 24.80 -22.41
C HIS A 27 31.33 24.51 -21.67
N ILE A 28 31.40 24.15 -20.38
CA ILE A 28 30.21 23.91 -19.55
C ILE A 28 29.31 25.15 -19.50
N LYS A 29 29.89 26.36 -19.38
CA LYS A 29 29.12 27.61 -19.38
C LYS A 29 28.37 27.80 -20.69
N ILE A 30 29.05 27.64 -21.83
CA ILE A 30 28.43 27.73 -23.17
C ILE A 30 27.29 26.73 -23.32
N VAL A 31 27.51 25.46 -22.95
CA VAL A 31 26.50 24.41 -23.07
C VAL A 31 25.28 24.70 -22.21
N LYS A 32 25.45 25.15 -20.96
CA LYS A 32 24.33 25.52 -20.08
C LYS A 32 23.48 26.65 -20.65
N GLU A 33 24.12 27.62 -21.31
CA GLU A 33 23.45 28.79 -21.87
C GLU A 33 22.74 28.47 -23.19
N LYS A 34 23.40 27.72 -24.08
CA LYS A 34 22.97 27.54 -25.47
C LYS A 34 22.24 26.23 -25.76
N SER A 35 22.35 25.21 -24.90
CA SER A 35 21.70 23.92 -25.14
C SER A 35 20.19 24.02 -24.96
N ARG A 36 19.47 24.06 -26.09
CA ARG A 36 18.01 23.92 -26.12
C ARG A 36 17.55 22.61 -25.48
N ARG A 37 18.30 21.53 -25.69
CA ARG A 37 18.04 20.22 -25.06
C ARG A 37 18.01 20.31 -23.53
N LEU A 38 18.98 21.02 -22.93
CA LEU A 38 19.00 21.24 -21.48
C LEU A 38 17.86 22.16 -21.02
N GLN A 39 17.53 23.19 -21.79
CA GLN A 39 16.41 24.08 -21.49
C GLN A 39 15.06 23.31 -21.47
N GLU A 40 14.83 22.46 -22.47
CA GLU A 40 13.64 21.59 -22.53
C GLU A 40 13.60 20.61 -21.35
N LEU A 41 14.73 20.02 -20.96
CA LEU A 41 14.80 19.17 -19.77
C LEU A 41 14.50 19.96 -18.49
N TYR A 42 15.00 21.18 -18.34
CA TYR A 42 14.70 22.01 -17.16
C TYR A 42 13.23 22.42 -17.11
N ALA A 43 12.61 22.70 -18.25
CA ALA A 43 11.17 22.95 -18.33
C ALA A 43 10.36 21.70 -17.92
N LEU A 44 10.75 20.51 -18.40
CA LEU A 44 10.17 19.24 -17.96
C LEU A 44 10.35 19.04 -16.46
N ASN A 45 11.56 19.25 -15.92
CA ASN A 45 11.83 19.12 -14.49
C ASN A 45 10.96 20.07 -13.64
N HIS A 46 10.74 21.31 -14.10
CA HIS A 46 9.96 22.30 -13.36
C HIS A 46 8.48 21.94 -13.25
N ARG A 47 7.91 21.29 -14.28
CA ARG A 47 6.50 20.85 -14.26
C ARG A 47 6.29 19.49 -13.60
N THR A 48 7.35 18.69 -13.43
CA THR A 48 7.26 17.37 -12.81
C THR A 48 7.35 17.50 -11.29
N VAL A 49 6.30 17.05 -10.60
CA VAL A 49 6.22 17.04 -9.13
C VAL A 49 6.04 15.61 -8.63
N PHE A 50 6.77 15.28 -7.56
CA PHE A 50 6.64 14.01 -6.85
C PHE A 50 6.12 14.25 -5.44
N TYR A 51 5.36 13.29 -4.93
CA TYR A 51 5.00 13.28 -3.52
C TYR A 51 6.24 13.08 -2.66
N GLY A 52 6.33 13.89 -1.61
CA GLY A 52 7.37 13.79 -0.60
C GLY A 52 7.10 12.70 0.43
N GLY A 53 7.95 12.64 1.44
CA GLY A 53 7.78 11.80 2.61
C GLY A 53 9.07 11.08 2.97
N ASP A 54 9.43 11.17 4.25
CA ASP A 54 10.70 10.62 4.74
C ASP A 54 10.52 9.21 5.32
N LYS A 55 9.28 8.87 5.71
CA LYS A 55 8.96 7.59 6.34
C LYS A 55 8.82 6.50 5.29
N LYS A 56 9.84 5.64 5.26
CA LYS A 56 9.93 4.43 4.42
C LYS A 56 9.57 3.16 5.18
N GLU A 57 9.67 3.17 6.49
CA GLU A 57 9.53 1.98 7.32
C GLU A 57 8.51 2.20 8.44
N TYR A 58 7.66 1.20 8.61
CA TYR A 58 6.60 1.14 9.61
C TYR A 58 6.85 -0.11 10.44
N ALA A 59 7.00 0.02 11.75
CA ALA A 59 7.29 -1.09 12.64
C ALA A 59 6.12 -1.28 13.60
N TYR A 60 5.66 -2.51 13.70
CA TYR A 60 4.53 -2.91 14.54
C TYR A 60 4.95 -4.05 15.44
N HIS A 61 4.66 -3.93 16.73
CA HIS A 61 5.03 -4.91 17.73
C HIS A 61 3.82 -5.39 18.51
N GLN A 62 3.74 -6.70 18.72
CA GLN A 62 2.74 -7.32 19.58
C GLN A 62 3.38 -8.30 20.55
N SER A 63 2.93 -8.26 21.81
CA SER A 63 3.31 -9.24 22.81
C SER A 63 2.25 -10.33 22.92
N CYS A 64 2.69 -11.60 22.97
CA CYS A 64 1.82 -12.73 23.28
C CYS A 64 1.76 -12.96 24.80
N HIS A 65 0.63 -13.50 25.26
CA HIS A 65 0.41 -13.86 26.67
C HIS A 65 0.80 -15.31 26.98
N SER A 66 1.06 -16.14 25.97
CA SER A 66 1.49 -17.52 26.17
C SER A 66 2.43 -17.99 25.06
N LYS A 67 3.26 -19.00 25.36
CA LYS A 67 4.12 -19.64 24.36
C LYS A 67 3.31 -20.29 23.24
N ARG A 68 2.16 -20.89 23.57
CA ARG A 68 1.23 -21.48 22.58
C ARG A 68 0.71 -20.44 21.59
N GLN A 69 0.36 -19.24 22.06
CA GLN A 69 -0.08 -18.15 21.19
C GLN A 69 1.06 -17.70 20.27
N PHE A 70 2.28 -17.55 20.79
CA PHE A 70 3.45 -17.21 20.00
C PHE A 70 3.77 -18.28 18.93
N ASP A 71 3.69 -19.56 19.29
CA ASP A 71 4.00 -20.67 18.37
C ASP A 71 3.02 -20.75 17.21
N ASN A 72 1.74 -20.54 17.48
CA ASN A 72 0.67 -20.55 16.47
C ASN A 72 0.40 -19.17 15.85
N TRP A 73 1.27 -18.18 16.06
CA TRP A 73 1.04 -16.82 15.57
C TRP A 73 1.06 -16.75 14.03
N ALA A 74 -0.02 -16.24 13.44
CA ALA A 74 -0.12 -15.99 12.00
C ALA A 74 0.30 -14.55 11.68
N MET A 75 1.50 -14.39 11.14
CA MET A 75 2.07 -13.06 10.82
C MET A 75 1.22 -12.29 9.80
N GLU A 76 0.64 -12.97 8.82
CA GLU A 76 -0.21 -12.34 7.80
C GLU A 76 -1.52 -11.80 8.38
N GLU A 77 -2.17 -12.55 9.28
CA GLU A 77 -3.38 -12.07 9.98
C GLU A 77 -3.07 -10.86 10.86
N TYR A 78 -1.90 -10.86 11.51
CA TYR A 78 -1.43 -9.72 12.29
C TYR A 78 -1.18 -8.48 11.42
N LEU A 79 -0.51 -8.64 10.27
CA LEU A 79 -0.36 -7.55 9.30
C LEU A 79 -1.73 -7.01 8.89
N ILE A 80 -2.66 -7.88 8.51
CA ILE A 80 -4.01 -7.47 8.08
C ILE A 80 -4.70 -6.66 9.17
N ALA A 81 -4.65 -7.10 10.44
CA ALA A 81 -5.24 -6.37 11.57
C ALA A 81 -4.61 -4.97 11.73
N VAL A 82 -3.28 -4.89 11.68
CA VAL A 82 -2.54 -3.63 11.76
C VAL A 82 -2.89 -2.69 10.60
N LEU A 83 -2.97 -3.21 9.38
CA LEU A 83 -3.36 -2.44 8.20
C LEU A 83 -4.80 -1.94 8.30
N ASP A 84 -5.70 -2.71 8.93
CA ASP A 84 -7.10 -2.34 9.17
C ASP A 84 -7.25 -1.25 10.23
N GLU A 85 -6.37 -1.22 11.24
CA GLU A 85 -6.33 -0.18 12.27
C GLU A 85 -5.71 1.13 11.77
N ASN A 86 -4.68 1.05 10.92
CA ASN A 86 -3.85 2.21 10.50
C ASN A 86 -4.16 2.70 9.08
N GLN A 87 -5.40 2.53 8.62
CA GLN A 87 -5.71 2.64 7.19
C GLN A 87 -5.39 4.00 6.59
N GLY A 88 -5.72 5.09 7.30
CA GLY A 88 -5.58 6.44 6.74
C GLY A 88 -4.14 6.77 6.36
N GLU A 89 -3.18 6.44 7.23
CA GLU A 89 -1.75 6.68 6.99
C GLU A 89 -1.24 5.77 5.87
N ILE A 90 -1.45 4.45 5.98
CA ILE A 90 -0.86 3.48 5.05
C ILE A 90 -1.47 3.62 3.64
N THR A 91 -2.78 3.86 3.54
CA THR A 91 -3.46 4.08 2.25
C THR A 91 -2.89 5.29 1.53
N THR A 92 -2.79 6.42 2.24
CA THR A 92 -2.22 7.65 1.68
C THR A 92 -0.80 7.40 1.19
N ARG A 93 0.01 6.70 1.98
CA ARG A 93 1.41 6.41 1.61
C ARG A 93 1.53 5.46 0.42
N LEU A 94 0.72 4.41 0.35
CA LEU A 94 0.68 3.52 -0.81
C LEU A 94 0.26 4.27 -2.08
N TYR A 95 -0.73 5.16 -1.97
CA TYR A 95 -1.18 6.01 -3.08
C TYR A 95 -0.06 6.94 -3.58
N GLU A 96 0.60 7.67 -2.67
CA GLU A 96 1.70 8.57 -3.01
C GLU A 96 2.86 7.85 -3.71
N ILE A 97 3.19 6.64 -3.24
CA ILE A 97 4.23 5.80 -3.84
C ILE A 97 3.82 5.31 -5.23
N ASP A 98 2.57 4.87 -5.40
CA ASP A 98 2.05 4.46 -6.71
C ASP A 98 2.09 5.61 -7.72
N CYS A 99 1.66 6.81 -7.30
CA CYS A 99 1.77 8.04 -8.09
C CYS A 99 3.22 8.37 -8.44
N ASN A 100 4.14 8.33 -7.46
CA ASN A 100 5.56 8.56 -7.71
C ASN A 100 6.16 7.59 -8.74
N ARG A 101 5.81 6.30 -8.64
CA ARG A 101 6.25 5.27 -9.60
C ARG A 101 5.74 5.58 -11.01
N LYS A 102 4.45 5.90 -11.15
CA LYS A 102 3.81 6.24 -12.44
C LYS A 102 4.38 7.52 -13.04
N HIS A 103 4.43 8.60 -12.27
CA HIS A 103 4.92 9.90 -12.72
C HIS A 103 6.41 9.84 -13.08
N TYR A 104 7.24 9.11 -12.31
CA TYR A 104 8.66 8.99 -12.64
C TYR A 104 8.88 8.17 -13.92
N ALA A 105 8.09 7.12 -14.14
CA ALA A 105 8.12 6.38 -15.40
C ALA A 105 7.70 7.24 -16.61
N ALA A 106 6.66 8.07 -16.45
CA ALA A 106 6.23 9.01 -17.48
C ALA A 106 7.31 10.09 -17.76
N TYR A 107 7.88 10.66 -16.70
CA TYR A 107 8.99 11.61 -16.78
C TYR A 107 10.18 11.06 -17.57
N LEU A 108 10.60 9.81 -17.30
CA LEU A 108 11.70 9.19 -18.04
C LEU A 108 11.38 9.03 -19.52
N LYS A 109 10.16 8.61 -19.87
CA LYS A 109 9.72 8.52 -21.27
C LYS A 109 9.75 9.89 -21.97
N GLU A 110 9.27 10.93 -21.31
CA GLU A 110 9.33 12.30 -21.87
C GLU A 110 10.77 12.79 -22.02
N ALA A 111 11.63 12.54 -21.03
CA ALA A 111 13.04 12.93 -21.09
C ALA A 111 13.81 12.21 -22.20
N GLU A 112 13.46 10.96 -22.52
CA GLU A 112 14.04 10.19 -23.64
C GLU A 112 13.74 10.82 -25.01
N LEU A 113 12.62 11.53 -25.15
CA LEU A 113 12.26 12.24 -26.38
C LEU A 113 13.06 13.53 -26.59
N ILE A 114 13.75 14.03 -25.57
CA ILE A 114 14.53 15.28 -25.63
C ILE A 114 15.93 14.99 -26.21
N VAL A 115 16.06 15.16 -27.53
CA VAL A 115 17.26 14.82 -28.31
C VAL A 115 18.25 15.99 -28.48
N PRO A 116 19.55 15.74 -28.76
CA PRO A 116 20.50 16.79 -29.13
C PRO A 116 20.05 17.56 -30.39
N MET A 117 20.12 18.89 -30.33
CA MET A 117 19.73 19.77 -31.44
C MET A 117 20.86 20.68 -31.95
N ALA A 118 22.02 20.66 -31.30
CA ALA A 118 23.15 21.48 -31.72
C ALA A 118 23.71 20.99 -33.06
N THR A 119 24.08 21.93 -33.93
CA THR A 119 24.77 21.65 -35.19
C THR A 119 26.24 22.05 -35.12
N ALA A 120 27.05 21.54 -36.05
CA ALA A 120 28.45 21.95 -36.17
C ALA A 120 28.58 23.46 -36.37
N THR A 121 27.74 24.04 -37.23
CA THR A 121 27.69 25.48 -37.53
C THR A 121 27.40 26.31 -36.28
N ASN A 122 26.43 25.92 -35.45
CA ASN A 122 26.17 26.65 -34.20
C ASN A 122 27.36 26.58 -33.23
N CYS A 123 28.04 25.42 -33.17
CA CYS A 123 29.18 25.24 -32.27
C CYS A 123 30.41 26.07 -32.69
N GLU A 124 30.62 26.24 -34.00
CA GLU A 124 31.63 27.15 -34.56
C GLU A 124 31.35 28.60 -34.12
N GLU A 125 30.11 29.06 -34.25
CA GLU A 125 29.67 30.40 -33.80
C GLU A 125 29.92 30.60 -32.28
N TRP A 126 29.60 29.59 -31.47
CA TRP A 126 29.79 29.63 -30.01
C TRP A 126 31.24 29.38 -29.58
N LYS A 127 32.16 29.17 -30.54
CA LYS A 127 33.59 28.93 -30.30
C LYS A 127 33.85 27.74 -29.37
N ILE A 128 33.16 26.64 -29.62
CA ILE A 128 33.31 25.36 -28.91
C ILE A 128 33.37 24.20 -29.93
N PRO A 129 34.28 23.21 -29.78
CA PRO A 129 34.28 22.05 -30.65
C PRO A 129 32.96 21.26 -30.54
N TYR A 130 32.35 20.90 -31.68
CA TYR A 130 31.06 20.19 -31.71
C TYR A 130 31.05 18.92 -30.85
N LYS A 131 32.10 18.09 -30.93
CA LYS A 131 32.26 16.89 -30.09
C LYS A 131 32.31 17.22 -28.59
N ALA A 132 32.97 18.32 -28.23
CA ALA A 132 33.05 18.77 -26.84
C ALA A 132 31.68 19.24 -26.34
N PHE A 133 30.93 19.98 -27.17
CA PHE A 133 29.56 20.40 -26.86
C PHE A 133 28.67 19.20 -26.54
N LEU A 134 28.60 18.21 -27.44
CA LEU A 134 27.79 17.00 -27.25
C LEU A 134 28.21 16.20 -26.01
N TRP A 135 29.52 16.08 -25.74
CA TRP A 135 30.03 15.39 -24.56
C TRP A 135 29.59 16.06 -23.26
N HIS A 136 29.76 17.38 -23.17
CA HIS A 136 29.35 18.16 -22.00
C HIS A 136 27.83 18.17 -21.85
N GLU A 137 27.08 18.32 -22.94
CA GLU A 137 25.61 18.30 -22.94
C GLU A 137 25.09 16.97 -22.42
N LYS A 138 25.55 15.84 -22.96
CA LYS A 138 25.16 14.49 -22.50
C LYS A 138 25.43 14.31 -21.01
N ARG A 139 26.58 14.76 -20.52
CA ARG A 139 26.97 14.67 -19.11
C ARG A 139 26.09 15.55 -18.22
N LEU A 140 25.80 16.78 -18.64
CA LEU A 140 24.95 17.70 -17.92
C LEU A 140 23.49 17.22 -17.91
N PHE A 141 22.99 16.72 -19.04
CA PHE A 141 21.65 16.17 -19.19
C PHE A 141 21.42 15.03 -18.20
N LYS A 142 22.32 14.04 -18.18
CA LYS A 142 22.26 12.92 -17.23
C LYS A 142 22.29 13.40 -15.77
N LYS A 143 23.06 14.44 -15.47
CA LYS A 143 23.14 15.02 -14.11
C LYS A 143 21.90 15.82 -13.73
N ALA A 144 21.23 16.43 -14.71
CA ALA A 144 20.06 17.26 -14.54
C ALA A 144 18.75 16.45 -14.46
N LEU A 145 18.75 15.17 -14.84
CA LEU A 145 17.60 14.30 -14.63
C LEU A 145 17.17 14.31 -13.16
N LEU A 146 15.86 14.40 -12.93
CA LEU A 146 15.31 14.27 -11.60
C LEU A 146 15.71 12.91 -11.01
N LYS A 147 16.09 12.93 -9.73
CA LYS A 147 16.39 11.69 -9.01
C LYS A 147 15.11 10.88 -8.86
N ARG A 148 15.25 9.55 -8.84
CA ARG A 148 14.14 8.64 -8.54
C ARG A 148 13.50 9.04 -7.21
N PRO A 149 12.18 9.35 -7.18
CA PRO A 149 11.49 9.68 -5.94
C PRO A 149 11.34 8.42 -5.06
N GLN A 150 10.82 8.56 -3.84
CA GLN A 150 10.48 7.39 -3.03
C GLN A 150 9.47 6.52 -3.79
N SER A 151 9.90 5.29 -4.08
CA SER A 151 9.11 4.29 -4.80
C SER A 151 8.79 3.05 -3.98
N ASP A 152 9.24 3.02 -2.73
CA ASP A 152 9.20 1.83 -1.88
C ASP A 152 8.78 2.23 -0.45
N ILE A 153 8.16 1.27 0.23
CA ILE A 153 7.66 1.33 1.60
C ILE A 153 7.76 -0.06 2.18
N TYR A 154 8.00 -0.13 3.48
CA TYR A 154 8.11 -1.38 4.21
C TYR A 154 7.29 -1.34 5.48
N ALA A 155 6.61 -2.45 5.79
CA ALA A 155 6.06 -2.71 7.11
C ALA A 155 6.82 -3.87 7.74
N THR A 156 7.15 -3.76 9.01
CA THR A 156 7.80 -4.83 9.78
C THR A 156 6.88 -5.18 10.93
N CYS A 157 6.33 -6.39 10.90
CA CYS A 157 5.55 -6.93 11.98
C CYS A 157 6.46 -7.78 12.86
N ARG A 158 6.39 -7.56 14.16
CA ARG A 158 7.17 -8.27 15.16
C ARG A 158 6.27 -8.78 16.25
N VAL A 159 6.43 -10.05 16.60
CA VAL A 159 5.72 -10.65 17.72
C VAL A 159 6.72 -11.21 18.71
N SER A 160 6.46 -11.03 20.00
CA SER A 160 7.35 -11.51 21.05
C SER A 160 6.60 -12.18 22.20
N TYR A 161 7.29 -13.06 22.93
CA TYR A 161 6.80 -13.66 24.16
C TYR A 161 7.95 -13.79 25.16
N THR A 162 7.69 -13.36 26.39
CA THR A 162 8.59 -13.58 27.52
C THR A 162 7.87 -14.46 28.54
N SER A 163 8.53 -15.54 29.00
CA SER A 163 7.94 -16.43 30.01
C SER A 163 7.61 -15.67 31.31
N PRO A 164 6.63 -16.09 32.12
CA PRO A 164 6.23 -15.35 33.33
C PRO A 164 7.37 -15.07 34.32
N GLN A 165 8.37 -15.95 34.40
CA GLN A 165 9.54 -15.79 35.26
C GLN A 165 10.68 -15.00 34.59
N GLY A 166 10.48 -14.46 33.39
CA GLY A 166 11.51 -13.73 32.62
C GLY A 166 12.66 -14.59 32.08
N LYS A 167 12.65 -15.91 32.31
CA LYS A 167 13.77 -16.81 31.99
C LYS A 167 14.00 -17.03 30.49
N ASN A 168 12.94 -17.01 29.70
CA ASN A 168 13.01 -17.23 28.26
C ASN A 168 12.33 -16.09 27.51
N HIS A 169 12.95 -15.63 26.43
CA HIS A 169 12.41 -14.65 25.49
C HIS A 169 12.41 -15.23 24.07
N TYR A 170 11.33 -14.98 23.33
CA TYR A 170 11.14 -15.45 21.96
C TYR A 170 10.63 -14.29 21.11
N GLU A 171 11.10 -14.21 19.87
CA GLU A 171 10.72 -13.17 18.91
C GLU A 171 10.59 -13.77 17.51
N LYS A 172 9.62 -13.27 16.74
CA LYS A 172 9.49 -13.49 15.29
C LYS A 172 9.32 -12.13 14.64
N GLU A 173 9.94 -11.96 13.48
CA GLU A 173 9.82 -10.74 12.68
C GLU A 173 9.55 -11.10 11.22
N GLN A 174 8.69 -10.32 10.57
CA GLN A 174 8.44 -10.43 9.14
C GLN A 174 8.33 -9.03 8.52
N LYS A 175 9.10 -8.80 7.46
CA LYS A 175 9.11 -7.57 6.69
C LYS A 175 8.31 -7.74 5.40
N TYR A 176 7.50 -6.74 5.07
CA TYR A 176 6.62 -6.68 3.92
C TYR A 176 6.98 -5.48 3.07
N ASP A 177 7.09 -5.67 1.76
CA ASP A 177 7.41 -4.61 0.80
C ASP A 177 6.14 -3.96 0.21
N TYR A 178 6.36 -2.97 -0.67
CA TYR A 178 5.28 -2.28 -1.37
C TYR A 178 4.33 -3.23 -2.11
N ALA A 179 4.83 -4.26 -2.80
CA ALA A 179 4.01 -5.15 -3.61
C ALA A 179 3.10 -5.99 -2.71
N GLN A 180 3.66 -6.54 -1.63
CA GLN A 180 2.90 -7.29 -0.63
C GLN A 180 1.86 -6.40 0.05
N LEU A 181 2.26 -5.21 0.52
CA LEU A 181 1.36 -4.28 1.19
C LEU A 181 0.19 -3.83 0.29
N LYS A 182 0.48 -3.57 -0.99
CA LYS A 182 -0.55 -3.23 -1.97
C LYS A 182 -1.55 -4.38 -2.17
N ASP A 183 -1.06 -5.59 -2.35
CA ASP A 183 -1.91 -6.79 -2.52
C ASP A 183 -2.77 -7.05 -1.27
N TYR A 184 -2.21 -6.98 -0.06
CA TYR A 184 -3.01 -7.11 1.17
C TYR A 184 -4.08 -6.01 1.29
N PHE A 185 -3.75 -4.78 0.90
CA PHE A 185 -4.70 -3.67 0.93
C PHE A 185 -5.83 -3.85 -0.08
N GLU A 186 -5.53 -4.31 -1.30
CA GLU A 186 -6.52 -4.63 -2.33
C GLU A 186 -7.46 -5.74 -1.84
N ARG A 187 -6.93 -6.84 -1.31
CA ARG A 187 -7.74 -7.92 -0.70
C ARG A 187 -8.61 -7.42 0.45
N LEU A 188 -8.08 -6.56 1.33
CA LEU A 188 -8.86 -5.95 2.40
C LEU A 188 -10.02 -5.12 1.85
N SER A 189 -9.77 -4.32 0.84
CA SER A 189 -10.79 -3.48 0.19
C SER A 189 -11.91 -4.33 -0.44
N GLU A 190 -11.55 -5.44 -1.08
CA GLU A 190 -12.49 -6.41 -1.65
C GLU A 190 -13.32 -7.09 -0.58
N LEU A 191 -12.68 -7.62 0.47
CA LEU A 191 -13.37 -8.24 1.61
C LEU A 191 -14.38 -7.28 2.24
N ARG A 192 -14.02 -6.00 2.37
CA ARG A 192 -14.91 -4.97 2.92
C ARG A 192 -16.07 -4.67 1.97
N ALA A 193 -15.81 -4.58 0.67
CA ALA A 193 -16.86 -4.42 -0.33
C ALA A 193 -17.85 -5.61 -0.27
N THR A 194 -17.33 -6.85 -0.20
CA THR A 194 -18.15 -8.06 -0.01
C THR A 194 -18.95 -8.01 1.28
N ARG A 195 -18.33 -7.65 2.41
CA ARG A 195 -19.01 -7.55 3.73
C ARG A 195 -20.15 -6.53 3.74
N ARG A 196 -20.07 -5.49 2.91
CA ARG A 196 -21.13 -4.47 2.74
C ARG A 196 -22.28 -4.94 1.87
N THR A 197 -22.13 -6.04 1.12
CA THR A 197 -23.23 -6.56 0.30
C THR A 197 -24.39 -7.04 1.17
N ARG A 198 -25.62 -6.81 0.69
CA ARG A 198 -26.84 -7.28 1.36
C ARG A 198 -26.84 -8.80 1.57
N GLN A 199 -26.35 -9.56 0.59
CA GLN A 199 -26.26 -11.02 0.67
C GLN A 199 -25.36 -11.48 1.83
N TYR A 200 -24.19 -10.87 1.98
CA TYR A 200 -23.28 -11.18 3.08
C TYR A 200 -23.89 -10.82 4.44
N GLN A 201 -24.51 -9.64 4.55
CA GLN A 201 -25.19 -9.22 5.79
C GLN A 201 -26.31 -10.17 6.17
N ILE A 202 -27.13 -10.63 5.21
CA ILE A 202 -28.17 -11.64 5.44
C ILE A 202 -27.56 -12.95 5.94
N LYS A 203 -26.46 -13.41 5.33
CA LYS A 203 -25.75 -14.62 5.75
C LYS A 203 -25.26 -14.50 7.20
N VAL A 204 -24.65 -13.38 7.56
CA VAL A 204 -24.17 -13.11 8.92
C VAL A 204 -25.30 -13.08 9.93
N GLU A 205 -26.38 -12.36 9.64
CA GLU A 205 -27.53 -12.31 10.53
C GLU A 205 -28.14 -13.70 10.74
N ARG A 206 -28.29 -14.51 9.68
CA ARG A 206 -28.76 -15.90 9.82
C ARG A 206 -27.81 -16.76 10.66
N ALA A 207 -26.50 -16.57 10.51
CA ALA A 207 -25.48 -17.32 11.27
C ALA A 207 -25.50 -17.01 12.78
N LYS A 208 -26.00 -15.85 13.19
CA LYS A 208 -26.21 -15.53 14.62
C LYS A 208 -27.26 -16.41 15.30
N MET A 209 -28.09 -17.12 14.52
CA MET A 209 -29.10 -18.03 15.05
C MET A 209 -28.45 -19.37 15.41
N THR A 210 -27.82 -19.42 16.59
CA THR A 210 -27.19 -20.62 17.16
C THR A 210 -28.23 -21.56 17.77
N ASP A 211 -27.85 -22.81 18.03
CA ASP A 211 -28.76 -23.78 18.67
C ASP A 211 -29.10 -23.41 20.11
N SER A 212 -28.16 -22.81 20.85
CA SER A 212 -28.43 -22.24 22.17
C SER A 212 -29.50 -21.17 22.09
N LEU A 213 -29.37 -20.22 21.15
CA LEU A 213 -30.36 -19.17 20.96
C LEU A 213 -31.72 -19.77 20.57
N ARG A 214 -31.76 -20.78 19.68
CA ARG A 214 -33.01 -21.46 19.32
C ARG A 214 -33.69 -22.06 20.54
N TYR A 215 -32.94 -22.77 21.38
CA TYR A 215 -33.45 -23.35 22.62
C TYR A 215 -34.00 -22.28 23.56
N ASP A 216 -33.29 -21.17 23.76
CA ASP A 216 -33.71 -20.08 24.62
C ASP A 216 -35.03 -19.45 24.14
N ILE A 217 -35.19 -19.25 22.83
CA ILE A 217 -36.44 -18.75 22.24
C ILE A 217 -37.57 -19.76 22.42
N MET A 218 -37.36 -21.04 22.14
CA MET A 218 -38.37 -22.07 22.37
C MET A 218 -38.79 -22.16 23.84
N LYS A 219 -37.83 -22.06 24.76
CA LYS A 219 -38.08 -22.07 26.21
C LYS A 219 -38.90 -20.85 26.64
N ARG A 220 -38.54 -19.65 26.18
CA ARG A 220 -39.30 -18.40 26.41
C ARG A 220 -40.74 -18.57 25.94
N ASP A 221 -40.92 -19.17 24.77
CA ASP A 221 -42.20 -19.40 24.12
C ASP A 221 -42.95 -20.62 24.68
N LYS A 222 -42.47 -21.20 25.79
CA LYS A 222 -43.03 -22.38 26.47
C LYS A 222 -43.21 -23.59 25.53
N PHE A 223 -42.31 -23.73 24.56
CA PHE A 223 -42.33 -24.75 23.52
C PHE A 223 -43.69 -24.82 22.79
N ARG A 224 -44.25 -23.64 22.48
CA ARG A 224 -45.54 -23.48 21.79
C ARG A 224 -45.40 -22.54 20.60
N CYS A 225 -46.13 -22.86 19.54
CA CYS A 225 -46.31 -21.97 18.41
C CYS A 225 -46.95 -20.65 18.89
N GLN A 226 -46.30 -19.53 18.60
CA GLN A 226 -46.76 -18.19 19.00
C GLN A 226 -47.95 -17.67 18.15
N LEU A 227 -48.34 -18.39 17.09
CA LEU A 227 -49.51 -18.06 16.27
C LEU A 227 -50.73 -18.92 16.60
N CYS A 228 -50.58 -20.24 16.66
CA CYS A 228 -51.71 -21.17 16.83
C CYS A 228 -51.72 -21.92 18.17
N GLY A 229 -50.69 -21.78 19.01
CA GLY A 229 -50.59 -22.45 20.30
C GLY A 229 -50.16 -23.91 20.28
N SER A 230 -50.05 -24.55 19.10
CA SER A 230 -49.66 -25.96 18.97
C SER A 230 -48.28 -26.26 19.57
N THR A 231 -48.14 -27.47 20.09
CA THR A 231 -46.95 -28.04 20.75
C THR A 231 -46.48 -29.30 20.04
N ALA A 232 -45.31 -29.81 20.42
CA ALA A 232 -44.85 -31.12 19.95
C ALA A 232 -45.82 -32.27 20.26
N ALA A 233 -46.65 -32.15 21.31
CA ALA A 233 -47.67 -33.15 21.65
C ALA A 233 -48.80 -33.22 20.62
N ASP A 234 -49.02 -32.15 19.86
CA ASP A 234 -49.99 -32.07 18.77
C ASP A 234 -49.44 -32.65 17.45
N GLY A 235 -48.28 -33.32 17.50
CA GLY A 235 -47.62 -33.95 16.36
C GLY A 235 -46.96 -32.97 15.37
N VAL A 236 -46.80 -31.70 15.74
CA VAL A 236 -46.16 -30.68 14.89
C VAL A 236 -44.69 -30.47 15.23
N LYS A 237 -43.89 -30.10 14.23
CA LYS A 237 -42.49 -29.70 14.44
C LYS A 237 -42.42 -28.20 14.73
N LEU A 238 -41.70 -27.82 15.80
CA LEU A 238 -41.47 -26.42 16.13
C LEU A 238 -40.17 -25.90 15.51
N HIS A 239 -40.22 -24.65 15.04
CA HIS A 239 -39.13 -23.92 14.41
C HIS A 239 -39.01 -22.54 15.05
N VAL A 240 -37.80 -22.01 15.12
CA VAL A 240 -37.58 -20.59 15.43
C VAL A 240 -37.43 -19.83 14.12
N ASP A 241 -38.26 -18.81 13.93
CA ASP A 241 -38.30 -17.98 12.74
C ASP A 241 -38.25 -16.48 13.09
N HIS A 242 -37.81 -15.67 12.15
CA HIS A 242 -37.76 -14.22 12.29
C HIS A 242 -39.14 -13.59 12.02
N ILE A 243 -39.62 -12.73 12.93
CA ILE A 243 -40.86 -11.96 12.75
C ILE A 243 -40.72 -11.07 11.51
N GLN A 244 -39.75 -10.15 11.52
CA GLN A 244 -39.28 -9.46 10.33
C GLN A 244 -38.21 -10.33 9.65
N PRO A 245 -38.41 -10.78 8.39
CA PRO A 245 -37.41 -11.59 7.70
C PRO A 245 -36.06 -10.88 7.57
N VAL A 246 -34.96 -11.63 7.73
CA VAL A 246 -33.60 -11.11 7.55
C VAL A 246 -33.42 -10.49 6.16
N ALA A 247 -34.03 -11.07 5.14
CA ALA A 247 -34.01 -10.53 3.78
C ALA A 247 -34.57 -9.10 3.70
N LYS A 248 -35.49 -8.73 4.59
CA LYS A 248 -36.12 -7.39 4.70
C LYS A 248 -35.55 -6.56 5.85
N GLY A 249 -34.33 -6.85 6.31
CA GLY A 249 -33.62 -6.06 7.33
C GLY A 249 -33.90 -6.48 8.78
N GLY A 250 -34.59 -7.60 9.01
CA GLY A 250 -34.76 -8.13 10.35
C GLY A 250 -33.45 -8.62 10.97
N LYS A 251 -33.24 -8.32 12.25
CA LYS A 251 -32.05 -8.74 13.00
C LYS A 251 -32.29 -10.06 13.72
N THR A 252 -31.24 -10.83 13.95
CA THR A 252 -31.32 -12.02 14.81
C THR A 252 -31.16 -11.61 16.27
N THR A 253 -32.26 -11.18 16.86
CA THR A 253 -32.37 -10.82 18.28
C THR A 253 -33.58 -11.51 18.89
N PRO A 254 -33.58 -11.80 20.21
CA PRO A 254 -34.72 -12.46 20.83
C PRO A 254 -36.07 -11.80 20.53
N GLN A 255 -36.12 -10.46 20.48
CA GLN A 255 -37.34 -9.70 20.20
C GLN A 255 -37.88 -9.90 18.78
N ASN A 256 -37.01 -10.21 17.81
CA ASN A 256 -37.41 -10.47 16.42
C ASN A 256 -37.51 -11.96 16.10
N LEU A 257 -37.36 -12.84 17.09
CA LEU A 257 -37.48 -14.29 16.93
C LEU A 257 -38.73 -14.81 17.64
N ARG A 258 -39.38 -15.81 17.04
CA ARG A 258 -40.52 -16.50 17.63
C ARG A 258 -40.54 -17.98 17.25
N THR A 259 -41.18 -18.77 18.09
CA THR A 259 -41.43 -20.19 17.85
C THR A 259 -42.70 -20.36 17.02
N LEU A 260 -42.62 -21.08 15.89
CA LEU A 260 -43.74 -21.42 15.02
C LEU A 260 -43.81 -22.93 14.81
N CYS A 261 -45.01 -23.49 14.66
CA CYS A 261 -45.14 -24.85 14.11
C CYS A 261 -44.85 -24.84 12.61
N ASP A 262 -44.46 -25.98 12.06
CA ASP A 262 -44.24 -26.22 10.63
C ASP A 262 -45.35 -25.67 9.73
N ARG A 263 -46.62 -25.87 10.08
CA ARG A 263 -47.78 -25.33 9.33
C ARG A 263 -47.80 -23.80 9.28
N CYS A 264 -47.69 -23.15 10.44
CA CYS A 264 -47.66 -21.68 10.53
C CYS A 264 -46.40 -21.10 9.87
N ASN A 265 -45.25 -21.77 10.02
CA ASN A 265 -43.99 -21.36 9.43
C ASN A 265 -44.04 -21.42 7.90
N MET A 266 -44.61 -22.49 7.34
CA MET A 266 -44.84 -22.62 5.89
C MET A 266 -45.84 -21.58 5.37
N GLY A 267 -46.92 -21.32 6.12
CA GLY A 267 -47.92 -20.31 5.76
C GLY A 267 -47.37 -18.87 5.70
N LYS A 268 -46.36 -18.55 6.52
CA LYS A 268 -45.71 -17.24 6.54
C LYS A 268 -44.79 -17.00 5.34
N SER A 269 -43.93 -17.97 4.99
CA SER A 269 -42.92 -17.80 3.94
C SER A 269 -42.11 -16.49 4.13
N ASP A 270 -41.82 -15.72 3.06
CA ASP A 270 -41.07 -14.45 3.13
C ASP A 270 -41.95 -13.22 3.47
N LYS A 271 -43.21 -13.43 3.90
CA LYS A 271 -44.11 -12.32 4.27
C LYS A 271 -43.69 -11.76 5.64
N SER A 272 -43.70 -10.43 5.72
CA SER A 272 -43.58 -9.68 6.97
C SER A 272 -45.00 -9.46 7.47
N GLU A 273 -45.26 -9.80 8.73
CA GLU A 273 -46.51 -9.50 9.44
C GLU A 273 -46.48 -8.10 10.03
#